data_AF-A0A1V3P170-F1
#
_entry.id   AF-A0A1V3P170-F1
#
_cell.length_a   1.000
_cell.length_b   1.000
_cell.length_c   1.000
_cell.angle_alpha   90.00
_cell.angle_beta   90.00
_cell.angle_gamma   90.00
#
_symmetry.space_group_name_H-M   'P 1'
#
loop_
_entity.id
_entity.type
_entity.pdbx_description
1 polymer ?
#
loop_
_entity_poly.entity_id
_entity_poly.type
_entity_poly.pdbx_seq_one_letter_code
_entity_poly.pdbx_strand_id
1 'polypeptide(L)' 'MTHDRLVFGVTIDQIDQLSTLLRTITANGDAMTFCDTENLQPQSVSTLGEAILDSALAVRNILDQVNEQRLEQERASG' A
#
# COMPACT_ATOMS: atom_id res chain seq x y z
N MET A 1 -11.33 -28.45 -5.87
CA MET A 1 -11.61 -27.44 -4.83
C MET A 1 -12.20 -26.23 -5.52
N THR A 2 -13.50 -26.00 -5.37
CA THR A 2 -14.12 -24.72 -5.74
C THR A 2 -13.64 -23.69 -4.74
N HIS A 3 -12.76 -22.78 -5.16
CA HIS A 3 -12.44 -21.62 -4.35
C HIS A 3 -13.69 -20.74 -4.33
N ASP A 4 -14.33 -20.63 -3.16
CA ASP A 4 -15.40 -19.65 -2.99
C ASP A 4 -14.85 -18.27 -3.39
N ARG A 5 -15.57 -17.59 -4.28
CA ARG A 5 -15.15 -16.27 -4.76
C ARG A 5 -15.34 -15.28 -3.62
N LEU A 6 -14.25 -14.99 -2.91
CA LEU A 6 -14.23 -13.93 -1.89
C LEU A 6 -14.30 -12.57 -2.60
N VAL A 7 -15.30 -11.78 -2.25
CA VAL A 7 -15.47 -10.41 -2.73
C VAL A 7 -15.38 -9.49 -1.52
N PHE A 8 -14.60 -8.43 -1.65
CA PHE A 8 -14.40 -7.43 -0.60
C PHE A 8 -14.80 -6.06 -1.14
N GLY A 9 -15.35 -5.23 -0.26
CA GLY A 9 -15.56 -3.81 -0.50
C GLY A 9 -14.24 -3.06 -0.38
N VAL A 10 -14.20 -1.88 -1.00
CA VAL A 10 -13.17 -0.87 -0.76
C VAL A 10 -13.86 0.49 -0.76
N THR A 11 -13.40 1.43 0.06
CA THR A 11 -13.86 2.82 -0.03
C THR A 11 -13.01 3.61 -1.03
N ILE A 12 -13.55 4.71 -1.56
CA ILE A 12 -12.78 5.63 -2.41
C ILE A 12 -11.59 6.22 -1.63
N ASP A 13 -11.80 6.59 -0.37
CA ASP A 13 -10.72 7.08 0.50
C ASP A 13 -9.57 6.06 0.64
N GLN A 14 -9.89 4.76 0.73
CA GLN A 14 -8.86 3.70 0.78
C GLN A 14 -8.10 3.57 -0.54
N ILE A 15 -8.77 3.71 -1.70
CA ILE A 15 -8.11 3.72 -3.01
C ILE A 15 -7.16 4.92 -3.11
N ASP A 16 -7.63 6.11 -2.71
CA ASP A 16 -6.85 7.34 -2.79
C ASP A 16 -5.62 7.30 -1.87
N GLN A 17 -5.80 6.77 -0.66
CA GLN A 17 -4.70 6.53 0.27
C GLN A 17 -3.70 5.52 -0.30
N LEU A 18 -4.17 4.40 -0.85
CA LEU A 18 -3.30 3.39 -1.47
C LEU A 18 -2.48 3.98 -2.62
N SER A 19 -3.12 4.75 -3.51
CA SER A 19 -2.46 5.44 -4.62
C SER A 19 -1.36 6.39 -4.13
N THR A 20 -1.67 7.18 -3.10
CA THR A 20 -0.72 8.11 -2.48
C THR A 20 0.48 7.38 -1.88
N LEU A 21 0.23 6.31 -1.12
CA LEU A 21 1.29 5.51 -0.49
C LEU A 21 2.20 4.85 -1.51
N LEU A 22 1.64 4.27 -2.58
CA LEU A 22 2.42 3.67 -3.66
C LEU A 22 3.30 4.70 -4.37
N ARG A 23 2.78 5.92 -4.57
CA ARG A 23 3.55 7.02 -5.16
C ARG A 23 4.70 7.44 -4.24
N THR A 24 4.47 7.54 -2.93
CA THR A 24 5.51 7.85 -1.95
C THR A 24 6.61 6.78 -1.92
N ILE A 25 6.24 5.50 -1.91
CA ILE A 25 7.20 4.38 -1.97
C ILE A 25 8.05 4.49 -3.23
N THR A 26 7.42 4.72 -4.39
CA THR A 26 8.12 4.84 -5.68
C THR A 26 9.09 6.02 -5.67
N ALA A 27 8.63 7.20 -5.23
CA ALA A 27 9.45 8.40 -5.18
C ALA A 27 10.69 8.24 -4.28
N ASN A 28 10.53 7.62 -3.11
CA ASN A 28 11.64 7.36 -2.20
C ASN A 28 12.58 6.27 -2.73
N GLY A 29 12.04 5.25 -3.40
CA GLY A 29 12.82 4.21 -4.08
C GLY A 29 13.67 4.78 -5.23
N ASP A 30 13.10 5.68 -6.03
CA ASP A 30 13.81 6.40 -7.08
C ASP A 30 14.94 7.24 -6.50
N ALA A 31 14.70 7.97 -5.41
CA ALA A 31 15.75 8.74 -4.73
C ALA A 31 16.90 7.85 -4.25
N MET A 32 16.63 6.65 -3.71
CA MET A 32 17.69 5.71 -3.32
C MET A 32 18.41 5.07 -4.51
N THR A 33 17.74 4.92 -5.65
CA THR A 33 18.31 4.25 -6.84
C THR A 33 19.14 5.20 -7.69
N PHE A 34 18.72 6.47 -7.81
CA PHE A 34 19.28 7.42 -8.78
C PHE A 34 20.03 8.60 -8.16
N CYS A 35 19.91 8.87 -6.86
CA CYS A 35 20.77 9.88 -6.23
C CYS A 35 22.15 9.29 -5.94
N ASP A 36 23.19 9.90 -6.51
CA ASP A 36 24.57 9.58 -6.18
C ASP A 36 24.78 9.67 -4.66
N THR A 37 25.33 8.62 -4.07
CA THR A 37 25.58 8.55 -2.62
C THR A 37 26.54 9.64 -2.13
N GLU A 38 27.32 10.24 -3.02
CA GLU A 38 28.19 11.39 -2.72
C GLU A 38 27.40 12.71 -2.54
N ASN A 39 26.18 12.80 -3.08
CA ASN A 39 25.28 13.96 -2.97
C ASN A 39 24.22 13.80 -1.87
N LEU A 40 24.16 12.65 -1.22
CA LEU A 40 23.23 12.38 -0.12
C LEU A 40 23.86 12.75 1.22
N GLN A 41 23.09 13.40 2.10
CA GLN A 41 23.54 13.60 3.47
C GLN A 41 23.66 12.23 4.16
N PRO A 42 24.57 12.05 5.14
CA PRO A 42 24.84 10.74 5.75
C PRO A 42 23.60 10.00 6.29
N GLN A 43 22.56 10.72 6.69
CA GLN A 43 21.32 10.17 7.22
C GLN A 43 20.22 9.94 6.17
N SER A 44 20.39 10.45 4.94
CA SER A 44 19.34 10.44 3.92
C SER A 44 18.92 9.02 3.53
N VAL A 45 19.85 8.07 3.47
CA VAL A 45 19.52 6.67 3.14
C VAL A 45 18.61 6.05 4.21
N SER A 46 18.93 6.23 5.49
CA SER A 46 18.10 5.73 6.58
C SER A 46 16.73 6.39 6.61
N THR A 47 16.66 7.71 6.38
CA THR A 47 15.38 8.45 6.32
C THR A 47 14.51 7.99 5.15
N LEU A 48 15.10 7.77 3.96
CA LEU A 48 14.35 7.26 2.80
C LEU A 48 13.85 5.82 3.04
N GLY A 49 14.68 4.98 3.65
CA GLY A 49 14.32 3.62 4.03
C GLY A 49 13.17 3.57 5.06
N GLU A 50 13.23 4.42 6.09
CA GLU A 50 12.17 4.57 7.09
C GLU A 50 10.85 5.02 6.43
N ALA A 51 10.91 6.05 5.57
CA ALA A 51 9.72 6.55 4.87
C ALA A 51 9.07 5.50 3.95
N ILE A 52 9.87 4.61 3.33
CA ILE A 52 9.35 3.48 2.55
C ILE A 52 8.70 2.45 3.46
N LEU A 53 9.36 2.07 4.57
CA LEU A 53 8.83 1.10 5.51
C LEU A 53 7.49 1.55 6.09
N ASP A 54 7.41 2.80 6.56
CA ASP A 54 6.19 3.38 7.12
C ASP A 54 5.06 3.37 6.09
N SER A 55 5.36 3.75 4.84
CA SER A 55 4.37 3.74 3.76
C SER A 55 3.90 2.33 3.46
N ALA A 56 4.79 1.34 3.45
CA ALA A 56 4.45 -0.06 3.21
C ALA A 56 3.60 -0.66 4.36
N LEU A 57 3.88 -0.29 5.60
CA LEU A 57 3.07 -0.67 6.76
C LEU A 57 1.67 -0.05 6.69
N ALA A 58 1.55 1.20 6.26
CA ALA A 58 0.25 1.84 6.02
C ALA A 58 -0.54 1.11 4.91
N VAL A 59 0.12 0.68 3.83
CA VAL A 59 -0.51 -0.17 2.80
C VAL A 59 -1.02 -1.48 3.40
N ARG A 60 -0.23 -2.14 4.26
CA ARG A 60 -0.65 -3.36 4.95
C ARG A 60 -1.92 -3.12 5.77
N ASN A 61 -1.96 -2.04 6.55
CA ASN A 61 -3.12 -1.70 7.36
C ASN A 61 -4.39 -1.48 6.51
N ILE A 62 -4.28 -0.84 5.34
CA ILE A 62 -5.42 -0.69 4.42
C ILE A 62 -5.90 -2.05 3.92
N LEU A 63 -4.98 -2.97 3.58
CA LEU A 63 -5.34 -4.31 3.13
C LEU A 63 -6.00 -5.13 4.25
N ASP A 64 -5.57 -4.95 5.50
CA ASP A 64 -6.19 -5.59 6.66
C ASP A 64 -7.62 -5.08 6.86
N GLN A 65 -7.85 -3.76 6.72
CA GLN A 65 -9.20 -3.19 6.74
C GLN A 65 -10.08 -3.70 5.59
N VAL A 66 -9.54 -3.81 4.37
CA VAL A 66 -10.28 -4.37 3.23
C VAL A 66 -10.69 -5.81 3.50
N ASN A 67 -9.85 -6.59 4.18
CA ASN A 67 -10.17 -7.97 4.56
C ASN A 67 -11.34 -8.04 5.57
N GLU A 68 -11.56 -7.01 6.37
CA GLU A 68 -12.73 -6.87 7.26
C GLU A 68 -14.00 -6.46 6.50
N GLN A 69 -13.88 -5.91 5.29
CA GLN A 69 -14.98 -5.46 4.43
C GLN A 69 -15.50 -6.56 3.49
N ARG A 70 -15.63 -7.79 4.00
CA ARG A 70 -16.12 -8.91 3.20
C ARG A 70 -17.57 -8.66 2.79
N LEU A 71 -17.83 -8.73 1.48
CA LEU A 71 -19.18 -8.66 0.93
C LEU A 71 -19.75 -10.07 0.88
N GLU A 72 -20.93 -10.25 1.46
CA GLU A 72 -21.68 -11.48 1.29
C GLU A 72 -22.07 -11.61 -0.19
N GLN A 73 -21.86 -12.79 -0.78
CA GLN A 73 -22.46 -13.06 -2.07
C GLN A 73 -23.97 -13.06 -1.85
N GLU A 74 -24.67 -12.06 -2.38
CA GLU A 74 -26.12 -12.10 -2.51
C GLU A 74 -26.45 -13.43 -3.19
N ARG A 75 -26.93 -14.41 -2.40
CA ARG A 75 -27.59 -15.57 -2.98
C ARG A 75 -28.78 -14.98 -3.70
N ALA A 76 -28.70 -14.94 -5.03
CA ALA A 76 -29.79 -14.61 -5.91
C ALA A 76 -31.03 -15.34 -5.37
N SER A 77 -31.87 -14.60 -4.66
CA SER A 77 -33.13 -15.10 -4.14
C SER A 77 -34.04 -15.08 -5.35
N GLY A 78 -34.04 -16.21 -6.07
CA GLY A 78 -35.01 -16.54 -7.10
C GLY A 78 -36.34 -16.93 -6.49
#